data_AF-A0A1B2YSB3-F1
#
_entry.id   AF-A0A1B2YSB3-F1
#
_cell.length_a   1.000
_cell.length_b   1.000
_cell.length_c   1.000
_cell.angle_alpha   90.00
_cell.angle_beta   90.00
_cell.angle_gamma   90.00
#
_symmetry.space_group_name_H-M   'P 1'
#
loop_
_entity.id
_entity.type
_entity.pdbx_description
1 polymer ?
#
loop_
_entity_poly.entity_id
_entity_poly.type
_entity_poly.pdbx_seq_one_letter_code
_entity_poly.pdbx_strand_id
1 'polypeptide(L)'
;MDRLIIVVALGCALIRVGNFINSEIIGKPTGKNYGILFAKPVEEYLKSQLPFVQEVVFKETGQLYQPGKPFLKTTIIFETEAYKEDRIRNSVNKSLSFVLPINVNERSHVINPLGSKVEHTFKRSANSFELHMETVGVYRHPTQLYESLTYFLIGVLLYILWNKYRILLRPGSILGLFLIMAFAGRFLLESFKENQVHFEGDLSLNLGQLLSIPFFIFGIYVFSRNLKNNSLFKISK
;
A
#
# COMPACT_ATOMS: atom_id res chain seq x y z
N MET A 1 28.59 14.76 5.63
CA MET A 1 27.87 13.48 5.69
C MET A 1 26.47 13.63 6.30
N ASP A 2 26.32 14.14 7.53
CA ASP A 2 25.01 14.17 8.23
C ASP A 2 23.85 14.88 7.52
N ARG A 3 24.11 15.90 6.70
CA ARG A 3 23.06 16.61 5.94
C ARG A 3 22.41 15.73 4.86
N LEU A 4 23.15 14.74 4.37
CA LEU A 4 22.68 13.79 3.37
C LEU A 4 21.54 12.93 3.94
N ILE A 5 21.52 12.70 5.25
CA ILE A 5 20.46 11.92 5.93
C ILE A 5 19.11 12.62 5.84
N ILE A 6 19.07 13.95 5.86
CA ILE A 6 17.83 14.72 5.65
C ILE A 6 17.29 14.45 4.24
N VAL A 7 18.17 14.49 3.24
CA VAL A 7 17.80 14.20 1.84
C VAL A 7 17.34 12.76 1.68
N VAL A 8 18.02 11.81 2.33
CA VAL A 8 17.62 10.39 2.35
C VAL A 8 16.22 10.21 2.95
N ALA A 9 15.93 10.83 4.09
CA ALA A 9 14.61 10.74 4.71
C ALA A 9 13.50 11.26 3.77
N LEU A 10 13.71 12.42 3.14
CA LEU A 10 12.75 12.96 2.17
C LEU A 10 12.63 12.09 0.92
N GLY A 11 13.74 11.55 0.42
CA GLY A 11 13.76 10.58 -0.68
C GLY A 11 12.95 9.33 -0.34
N CYS A 12 13.12 8.77 0.86
CA CYS A 12 12.31 7.65 1.35
C CYS A 12 10.82 8.00 1.39
N ALA A 13 10.44 9.21 1.80
CA ALA A 13 9.05 9.65 1.78
C ALA A 13 8.47 9.61 0.35
N LEU A 14 9.18 10.22 -0.61
CA LEU A 14 8.75 10.25 -2.02
C LEU A 14 8.66 8.86 -2.65
N ILE A 15 9.59 7.95 -2.34
CA ILE A 15 9.51 6.56 -2.80
C ILE A 15 8.21 5.91 -2.32
N ARG A 16 7.81 6.14 -1.06
CA ARG A 16 6.57 5.59 -0.50
C ARG A 16 5.31 6.20 -1.11
N VAL A 17 5.34 7.48 -1.49
CA VAL A 17 4.28 8.06 -2.32
C VAL A 17 4.20 7.37 -3.68
N GLY A 18 5.35 7.07 -4.30
CA GLY A 18 5.41 6.27 -5.54
C GLY A 18 4.76 4.89 -5.39
N ASN A 19 5.10 4.15 -4.32
CA ASN A 19 4.48 2.86 -4.04
C ASN A 19 2.96 2.98 -3.84
N PHE A 20 2.49 4.06 -3.21
CA PHE A 20 1.06 4.32 -3.05
C PHE A 20 0.36 4.51 -4.40
N ILE A 21 0.91 5.35 -5.28
CA ILE A 21 0.37 5.59 -6.63
C ILE A 21 0.34 4.30 -7.45
N ASN A 22 1.35 3.44 -7.28
CA ASN A 22 1.43 2.15 -7.96
C ASN A 22 0.61 1.03 -7.30
N SER A 23 -0.05 1.29 -6.16
CA SER A 23 -0.81 0.29 -5.41
C SER A 23 0.02 -0.91 -4.92
N GLU A 24 1.29 -0.68 -4.60
CA GLU A 24 2.25 -1.72 -4.16
C GLU A 24 2.41 -1.75 -2.63
N ILE A 25 2.76 -2.90 -2.05
CA ILE A 25 3.07 -3.04 -0.61
C ILE A 25 1.88 -2.59 0.27
N ILE A 26 0.71 -3.17 -0.01
CA ILE A 26 -0.55 -2.80 0.64
C ILE A 26 -0.62 -3.20 2.12
N GLY A 27 -1.46 -2.49 2.87
CA GLY A 27 -1.83 -2.85 4.22
C GLY A 27 -2.83 -3.99 4.31
N LYS A 28 -3.01 -4.49 5.53
CA LYS A 28 -4.08 -5.41 5.90
C LYS A 28 -5.46 -4.80 5.67
N PRO A 29 -6.51 -5.63 5.50
CA PRO A 29 -7.89 -5.15 5.49
C PRO A 29 -8.21 -4.39 6.79
N THR A 30 -8.90 -3.26 6.71
CA THR A 30 -9.20 -2.42 7.89
C THR A 30 -10.29 -3.02 8.77
N GLY A 31 -11.18 -3.83 8.19
CA GLY A 31 -12.37 -4.37 8.86
C GLY A 31 -13.37 -3.28 9.30
N LYS A 32 -13.20 -2.05 8.80
CA LYS A 32 -14.00 -0.87 9.17
C LYS A 32 -14.35 -0.08 7.92
N ASN A 33 -15.38 0.77 7.99
CA ASN A 33 -15.90 1.54 6.84
C ASN A 33 -15.00 2.71 6.42
N TYR A 34 -13.70 2.62 6.68
CA TYR A 34 -12.67 3.52 6.20
C TYR A 34 -11.50 2.73 5.64
N GLY A 35 -10.75 3.36 4.76
CA GLY A 35 -9.57 2.81 4.14
C GLY A 35 -9.52 3.19 2.67
N ILE A 36 -8.58 2.60 1.95
CA ILE A 36 -8.42 2.83 0.51
C ILE A 36 -8.69 1.52 -0.22
N LEU A 37 -9.51 1.61 -1.26
CA LEU A 37 -9.74 0.53 -2.21
C LEU A 37 -8.71 0.63 -3.34
N PHE A 38 -7.78 -0.31 -3.40
CA PHE A 38 -6.77 -0.36 -4.46
C PHE A 38 -7.30 -1.18 -5.65
N ALA A 39 -7.98 -0.52 -6.59
CA ALA A 39 -8.63 -1.18 -7.72
C ALA A 39 -7.68 -1.53 -8.89
N LYS A 40 -6.58 -0.77 -9.04
CA LYS A 40 -5.65 -0.89 -10.18
C LYS A 40 -5.09 -2.30 -10.41
N PRO A 41 -4.64 -3.04 -9.37
CA PRO A 41 -4.15 -4.41 -9.58
C PRO A 41 -5.23 -5.36 -10.12
N VAL A 42 -6.50 -5.15 -9.74
CA VAL A 42 -7.62 -5.96 -10.22
C VAL A 42 -8.00 -5.58 -11.65
N GLU A 43 -7.96 -4.30 -12.00
CA GLU A 43 -8.14 -3.84 -13.38
C GLU A 43 -7.11 -4.50 -14.32
N GLU A 44 -5.83 -4.44 -13.97
CA GLU A 44 -4.75 -5.06 -14.77
C GLU A 44 -4.93 -6.58 -14.87
N TYR A 45 -5.32 -7.22 -13.76
CA TYR A 45 -5.61 -8.65 -13.76
C TYR A 45 -6.79 -9.00 -14.68
N LEU A 46 -7.90 -8.27 -14.61
CA LEU A 46 -9.07 -8.47 -15.49
C LEU A 46 -8.72 -8.27 -16.96
N LYS A 47 -7.93 -7.24 -17.29
CA LYS A 47 -7.42 -6.99 -18.65
C LYS A 47 -6.54 -8.15 -19.16
N SER A 48 -5.82 -8.83 -18.26
CA SER A 48 -5.00 -9.99 -18.62
C SER A 48 -5.80 -11.28 -18.82
N GLN A 49 -6.91 -11.45 -18.09
CA GLN A 49 -7.70 -12.69 -18.10
C GLN A 49 -8.85 -12.68 -19.11
N LEU A 50 -9.39 -11.51 -19.42
CA LEU A 50 -10.54 -11.36 -20.33
C LEU A 50 -10.08 -10.77 -21.67
N PRO A 51 -10.63 -11.26 -22.80
CA PRO A 51 -10.25 -10.77 -24.11
C PRO A 51 -10.85 -9.40 -24.40
N PHE A 52 -10.08 -8.53 -25.08
CA PHE A 52 -10.54 -7.25 -25.63
C PHE A 52 -11.07 -6.24 -24.59
N VAL A 53 -10.57 -6.27 -23.37
CA VAL A 53 -10.93 -5.28 -22.35
C VAL A 53 -10.18 -3.97 -22.62
N GLN A 54 -10.92 -2.88 -22.76
CA GLN A 54 -10.37 -1.52 -22.87
C GLN A 54 -10.18 -0.90 -21.49
N GLU A 55 -11.22 -0.94 -20.66
CA GLU A 55 -11.25 -0.28 -19.36
C GLU A 55 -12.07 -1.10 -18.36
N VAL A 56 -11.68 -1.03 -17.09
CA VAL A 56 -12.48 -1.55 -15.97
C VAL A 56 -12.74 -0.43 -14.99
N VAL A 57 -14.02 -0.17 -14.72
CA VAL A 57 -14.45 0.89 -13.82
C VAL A 57 -15.15 0.26 -12.61
N PHE A 58 -14.67 0.60 -11.42
CA PHE A 58 -15.29 0.24 -10.15
C PHE A 58 -15.92 1.49 -9.53
N LYS A 59 -17.22 1.45 -9.24
CA LYS A 59 -17.93 2.53 -8.54
C LYS A 59 -18.59 2.01 -7.29
N GLU A 60 -18.33 2.65 -6.16
CA GLU A 60 -19.03 2.32 -4.91
C GLU A 60 -20.51 2.65 -5.02
N THR A 61 -21.36 1.74 -4.53
CA THR A 61 -22.82 1.93 -4.53
C THR A 61 -23.33 2.64 -3.28
N GLY A 62 -22.46 2.82 -2.26
CA GLY A 62 -22.81 3.34 -0.94
C GLY A 62 -23.37 2.28 0.01
N GLN A 63 -23.66 1.07 -0.47
CA GLN A 63 -24.06 -0.07 0.36
C GLN A 63 -22.82 -0.88 0.78
N LEU A 64 -22.88 -1.47 1.96
CA LEU A 64 -21.80 -2.29 2.51
C LEU A 64 -22.24 -3.75 2.58
N TYR A 65 -21.41 -4.66 2.08
CA TYR A 65 -21.59 -6.10 2.28
C TYR A 65 -21.27 -6.49 3.73
N GLN A 66 -20.14 -6.00 4.22
CA GLN A 66 -19.66 -6.14 5.60
C GLN A 66 -18.87 -4.89 5.98
N PRO A 67 -18.56 -4.66 7.27
CA PRO A 67 -17.68 -3.57 7.67
C PRO A 67 -16.35 -3.56 6.89
N GLY A 68 -16.07 -2.46 6.19
CA GLY A 68 -14.90 -2.31 5.33
C GLY A 68 -14.94 -3.05 3.98
N LYS A 69 -16.12 -3.53 3.59
CA LYS A 69 -16.35 -4.21 2.31
C LYS A 69 -17.53 -3.56 1.57
N PRO A 70 -17.31 -2.48 0.80
CA PRO A 70 -18.37 -1.84 0.02
C PRO A 70 -18.79 -2.67 -1.18
N PHE A 71 -20.07 -2.59 -1.54
CA PHE A 71 -20.54 -3.06 -2.83
C PHE A 71 -20.03 -2.12 -3.94
N LEU A 72 -19.57 -2.73 -5.02
CA LEU A 72 -19.02 -2.07 -6.18
C LEU A 72 -19.85 -2.45 -7.40
N LYS A 73 -20.33 -1.42 -8.11
CA LYS A 73 -20.79 -1.56 -9.48
C LYS A 73 -19.55 -1.67 -10.37
N THR A 74 -19.28 -2.88 -10.84
CA THR A 74 -18.16 -3.16 -11.74
C THR A 74 -18.64 -3.08 -13.17
N THR A 75 -17.97 -2.27 -13.97
CA THR A 75 -18.24 -2.11 -15.40
C THR A 75 -16.98 -2.43 -16.18
N ILE A 76 -17.03 -3.47 -17.02
CA ILE A 76 -15.94 -3.84 -17.92
C ILE A 76 -16.32 -3.39 -19.32
N ILE A 77 -15.52 -2.50 -19.89
CA ILE A 77 -15.73 -1.93 -21.23
C ILE A 77 -14.85 -2.72 -22.20
N PHE A 78 -15.46 -3.28 -23.22
CA PHE A 78 -14.79 -4.05 -24.27
C PHE A 78 -14.72 -3.28 -25.58
N GLU A 79 -13.84 -3.76 -26.47
CA GLU A 79 -13.81 -3.30 -27.85
C GLU A 79 -15.16 -3.55 -28.57
N THR A 80 -15.53 -2.62 -29.45
CA THR A 80 -16.90 -2.47 -29.96
C THR A 80 -17.20 -3.27 -31.23
N GLU A 81 -16.25 -4.02 -31.77
CA GLU A 81 -16.46 -4.73 -33.03
C GLU A 81 -17.42 -5.90 -32.85
N ALA A 82 -18.51 -5.89 -33.62
CA ALA A 82 -19.61 -6.83 -33.49
C ALA A 82 -19.20 -8.31 -33.56
N TYR A 83 -18.20 -8.65 -34.39
CA TYR A 83 -17.73 -10.03 -34.54
C TYR A 83 -16.97 -10.56 -33.32
N LYS A 84 -16.56 -9.69 -32.38
CA LYS A 84 -15.89 -10.07 -31.14
C LYS A 84 -16.87 -10.36 -30.01
N GLU A 85 -18.13 -9.89 -30.09
CA GLU A 85 -19.11 -9.99 -29.01
C GLU A 85 -19.39 -11.43 -28.58
N ASP A 86 -19.60 -12.35 -29.51
CA ASP A 86 -19.83 -13.76 -29.19
C ASP A 86 -18.61 -14.40 -28.49
N ARG A 87 -17.40 -14.03 -28.93
CA ARG A 87 -16.16 -14.50 -28.30
C ARG A 87 -16.04 -13.96 -26.87
N ILE A 88 -16.35 -12.68 -26.68
CA ILE A 88 -16.34 -12.05 -25.35
C ILE A 88 -17.35 -12.74 -24.44
N ARG A 89 -18.60 -12.89 -24.87
CA ARG A 89 -19.65 -13.56 -24.09
C ARG A 89 -19.26 -14.96 -23.67
N ASN A 90 -18.75 -15.77 -24.61
CA ASN A 90 -18.32 -17.12 -24.33
C ASN A 90 -17.13 -17.17 -23.37
N SER A 91 -16.15 -16.28 -23.54
CA SER A 91 -15.00 -16.20 -22.64
C SER A 91 -15.39 -15.75 -21.23
N VAL A 92 -16.24 -14.73 -21.11
CA VAL A 92 -16.75 -14.23 -19.83
C VAL A 92 -17.53 -15.36 -19.13
N ASN A 93 -18.48 -16.00 -19.80
CA ASN A 93 -19.27 -17.07 -19.20
C ASN A 93 -18.42 -18.25 -18.71
N LYS A 94 -17.27 -18.52 -19.35
CA LYS A 94 -16.35 -19.58 -18.94
C LYS A 94 -15.42 -19.16 -17.80
N SER A 95 -14.96 -17.91 -17.79
CA SER A 95 -13.90 -17.45 -16.89
C SER A 95 -14.41 -16.69 -15.67
N LEU A 96 -15.55 -15.98 -15.76
CA LEU A 96 -15.99 -14.98 -14.77
C LEU A 96 -16.10 -15.53 -13.35
N SER A 97 -16.52 -16.79 -13.20
CA SER A 97 -16.63 -17.48 -11.91
C SER A 97 -15.29 -17.72 -11.22
N PHE A 98 -14.18 -17.68 -11.95
CA PHE A 98 -12.83 -17.97 -11.47
C PHE A 98 -11.91 -16.76 -11.47
N VAL A 99 -12.27 -15.68 -12.18
CA VAL A 99 -11.42 -14.50 -12.31
C VAL A 99 -11.37 -13.72 -11.00
N LEU A 100 -12.49 -13.58 -10.30
CA LEU A 100 -12.50 -12.91 -9.00
C LEU A 100 -12.55 -13.95 -7.86
N PRO A 101 -11.72 -13.79 -6.81
CA PRO A 101 -11.73 -14.69 -5.68
C PRO A 101 -13.05 -14.58 -4.90
N ILE A 102 -13.53 -15.72 -4.41
CA ILE A 102 -14.78 -15.77 -3.63
C ILE A 102 -14.57 -15.18 -2.22
N ASN A 103 -13.42 -15.48 -1.63
CA ASN A 103 -13.05 -15.05 -0.29
C ASN A 103 -11.88 -14.07 -0.36
N VAL A 104 -11.78 -13.20 0.65
CA VAL A 104 -10.64 -12.28 0.79
C VAL A 104 -9.37 -13.08 1.05
N ASN A 105 -8.38 -12.90 0.20
CA ASN A 105 -7.00 -13.35 0.43
C ASN A 105 -6.03 -12.15 0.53
N GLU A 106 -4.76 -12.43 0.80
CA GLU A 106 -3.72 -11.41 1.04
C GLU A 106 -3.58 -10.39 -0.12
N ARG A 107 -3.86 -10.84 -1.35
CA ARG A 107 -3.75 -10.04 -2.59
C ARG A 107 -5.11 -9.59 -3.14
N SER A 108 -6.21 -9.92 -2.46
CA SER A 108 -7.56 -9.56 -2.91
C SER A 108 -7.85 -8.12 -2.57
N HIS A 109 -8.26 -7.37 -3.58
CA HIS A 109 -8.79 -6.01 -3.45
C HIS A 109 -10.27 -5.93 -3.80
N VAL A 110 -10.71 -6.78 -4.72
CA VAL A 110 -12.11 -6.95 -5.11
C VAL A 110 -12.39 -8.45 -5.10
N ILE A 111 -13.50 -8.82 -4.49
CA ILE A 111 -13.96 -10.20 -4.39
C ILE A 111 -15.32 -10.34 -5.06
N ASN A 112 -15.63 -11.58 -5.42
CA ASN A 112 -16.94 -11.99 -5.88
C ASN A 112 -17.51 -13.04 -4.93
N PRO A 113 -18.24 -12.64 -3.87
CA PRO A 113 -18.75 -13.58 -2.88
C PRO A 113 -19.83 -14.51 -3.44
N LEU A 114 -20.51 -14.12 -4.53
CA LEU A 114 -21.54 -14.92 -5.18
C LEU A 114 -20.95 -15.93 -6.19
N GLY A 115 -19.67 -15.82 -6.52
CA GLY A 115 -18.97 -16.73 -7.44
C GLY A 115 -19.69 -16.84 -8.78
N SER A 116 -20.04 -18.08 -9.16
CA SER A 116 -20.78 -18.37 -10.40
C SER A 116 -22.23 -17.90 -10.41
N LYS A 117 -22.79 -17.50 -9.25
CA LYS A 117 -24.17 -17.00 -9.14
C LYS A 117 -24.30 -15.50 -9.35
N VAL A 118 -23.21 -14.78 -9.65
CA VAL A 118 -23.31 -13.35 -9.94
C VAL A 118 -24.18 -13.13 -11.15
N GLU A 119 -25.19 -12.28 -10.98
CA GLU A 119 -25.90 -11.73 -12.10
C GLU A 119 -25.00 -10.73 -12.83
N HIS A 120 -24.76 -11.02 -14.10
CA HIS A 120 -24.05 -10.11 -14.99
C HIS A 120 -24.92 -9.77 -16.20
N THR A 121 -24.88 -8.51 -16.59
CA THR A 121 -25.66 -8.01 -17.72
C THR A 121 -24.74 -7.38 -18.74
N PHE A 122 -24.93 -7.76 -20.00
CA PHE A 122 -24.26 -7.11 -21.11
C PHE A 122 -25.14 -5.98 -21.64
N LYS A 123 -24.58 -4.80 -21.79
CA LYS A 123 -25.22 -3.66 -22.45
C LYS A 123 -24.41 -3.27 -23.68
N ARG A 124 -25.12 -3.13 -24.80
CA ARG A 124 -24.56 -2.64 -26.05
C ARG A 124 -25.10 -1.24 -26.30
N SER A 125 -24.21 -0.26 -26.33
CA SER A 125 -24.46 1.11 -26.80
C SER A 125 -23.79 1.29 -28.17
N ALA A 126 -24.11 2.33 -28.94
CA ALA A 126 -23.51 2.53 -30.27
C ALA A 126 -21.96 2.45 -30.27
N ASN A 127 -21.32 2.99 -29.23
CA ASN A 127 -19.86 3.10 -29.11
C ASN A 127 -19.26 2.32 -27.92
N SER A 128 -20.03 1.43 -27.26
CA SER A 128 -19.48 0.63 -26.16
C SER A 128 -20.17 -0.72 -26.04
N PHE A 129 -19.39 -1.76 -25.72
CA PHE A 129 -19.91 -3.05 -25.27
C PHE A 129 -19.47 -3.24 -23.82
N GLU A 130 -20.44 -3.27 -22.90
CA GLU A 130 -20.18 -3.19 -21.47
C GLU A 130 -20.75 -4.40 -20.74
N LEU A 131 -19.98 -4.95 -19.81
CA LEU A 131 -20.43 -5.93 -18.83
C LEU A 131 -20.61 -5.23 -17.48
N HIS A 132 -21.81 -5.31 -16.94
CA HIS A 132 -22.10 -4.85 -15.57
C HIS A 132 -22.30 -6.03 -14.65
N MET A 133 -21.65 -5.98 -13.50
CA MET A 133 -21.82 -6.95 -12.42
C MET A 133 -21.62 -6.27 -11.07
N GLU A 134 -22.16 -6.88 -10.03
CA GLU A 134 -21.89 -6.47 -8.65
C GLU A 134 -20.69 -7.24 -8.11
N THR A 135 -19.75 -6.51 -7.51
CA THR A 135 -18.61 -7.10 -6.80
C THR A 135 -18.47 -6.42 -5.44
N VAL A 136 -17.56 -6.92 -4.61
CA VAL A 136 -17.33 -6.38 -3.27
C VAL A 136 -15.88 -5.95 -3.14
N GLY A 137 -15.67 -4.68 -2.80
CA GLY A 137 -14.33 -4.14 -2.52
C GLY A 137 -13.81 -4.53 -1.15
N VAL A 138 -12.51 -4.36 -0.94
CA VAL A 138 -11.86 -4.54 0.36
C VAL A 138 -11.08 -3.28 0.71
N TYR A 139 -11.52 -2.56 1.74
CA TYR A 139 -10.76 -1.43 2.27
C TYR A 139 -9.52 -1.90 3.01
N ARG A 140 -8.39 -1.31 2.64
CA ARG A 140 -7.08 -1.61 3.22
C ARG A 140 -6.44 -0.38 3.81
N HIS A 141 -5.55 -0.59 4.79
CA HIS A 141 -4.72 0.47 5.35
C HIS A 141 -3.74 0.99 4.28
N PRO A 142 -3.70 2.31 3.99
CA PRO A 142 -2.70 2.90 3.12
C PRO A 142 -1.38 3.08 3.87
N THR A 143 -0.75 1.96 4.24
CA THR A 143 0.49 1.91 5.02
C THR A 143 1.62 2.70 4.36
N GLN A 144 1.63 2.79 3.02
CA GLN A 144 2.59 3.58 2.26
C GLN A 144 2.48 5.07 2.57
N LEU A 145 1.27 5.61 2.75
CA LEU A 145 1.08 7.00 3.16
C LEU A 145 1.52 7.22 4.61
N TYR A 146 1.28 6.25 5.49
CA TYR A 146 1.76 6.31 6.87
C TYR A 146 3.30 6.32 6.93
N GLU A 147 3.95 5.46 6.14
CA GLU A 147 5.41 5.44 6.00
C GLU A 147 5.92 6.74 5.40
N SER A 148 5.31 7.22 4.31
CA SER A 148 5.69 8.48 3.66
C SER A 148 5.64 9.65 4.63
N LEU A 149 4.54 9.79 5.37
CA LEU A 149 4.38 10.84 6.36
C LEU A 149 5.42 10.71 7.48
N THR A 150 5.70 9.48 7.94
CA THR A 150 6.72 9.23 8.97
C THR A 150 8.10 9.69 8.51
N TYR A 151 8.53 9.30 7.31
CA TYR A 151 9.82 9.72 6.74
C TYR A 151 9.88 11.22 6.47
N PHE A 152 8.78 11.83 6.03
CA PHE A 152 8.68 13.27 5.82
C PHE A 152 8.85 14.03 7.13
N LEU A 153 8.11 13.66 8.18
CA LEU A 153 8.22 14.28 9.51
C LEU A 153 9.61 14.11 10.11
N ILE A 154 10.23 12.94 9.93
CA ILE A 154 11.63 12.70 10.31
C ILE A 154 12.55 13.67 9.56
N GLY A 155 12.42 13.79 8.23
CA GLY A 155 13.21 14.71 7.42
C GLY A 155 13.08 16.17 7.87
N VAL A 156 11.85 16.63 8.11
CA VAL A 156 11.55 17.99 8.60
C VAL A 156 12.16 18.21 9.99
N LEU A 157 11.98 17.27 10.92
CA LEU A 157 12.55 17.36 12.26
C LEU A 157 14.08 17.44 12.22
N LEU A 158 14.72 16.56 11.45
CA LEU A 158 16.18 16.55 11.29
C LEU A 158 16.67 17.85 10.63
N TYR A 159 15.93 18.41 9.68
CA TYR A 159 16.23 19.71 9.08
C TYR A 159 16.15 20.84 10.09
N ILE A 160 15.09 20.89 10.91
CA ILE A 160 14.93 21.90 11.97
C ILE A 160 16.07 21.81 12.98
N LEU A 161 16.38 20.59 13.46
CA LEU A 161 17.47 20.35 14.41
C LEU A 161 18.81 20.75 13.82
N TRP A 162 19.06 20.35 12.57
CA TRP A 162 20.26 20.75 11.86
C TRP A 162 20.35 22.27 11.76
N ASN A 163 19.33 22.95 11.23
CA ASN A 163 19.36 24.38 10.99
C ASN A 163 19.54 25.20 12.28
N LYS A 164 18.86 24.81 13.38
CA LYS A 164 18.92 25.51 14.66
C LYS A 164 20.24 25.28 15.41
N TYR A 165 20.84 24.10 15.30
CA TYR A 165 21.98 23.70 16.13
C TYR A 165 23.23 23.33 15.34
N ARG A 166 23.40 23.90 14.13
CA ARG A 166 24.48 23.54 13.17
C ARG A 166 25.87 23.43 13.79
N ILE A 167 26.23 24.36 14.68
CA ILE A 167 27.57 24.46 15.27
C ILE A 167 27.72 23.52 16.48
N LEU A 168 26.60 23.26 17.16
CA LEU A 168 26.57 22.51 18.40
C LEU A 168 26.39 21.00 18.14
N LEU A 169 25.81 20.57 17.01
CA LEU A 169 25.61 19.16 16.72
C LEU A 169 26.94 18.41 16.54
N ARG A 170 27.06 17.26 17.23
CA ARG A 170 28.20 16.35 17.07
C ARG A 170 28.05 15.54 15.77
N PRO A 171 29.15 15.19 15.09
CA PRO A 171 29.09 14.32 13.91
C PRO A 171 28.42 12.97 14.24
N GLY A 172 27.46 12.55 13.43
CA GLY A 172 26.74 11.29 13.57
C GLY A 172 25.46 11.38 14.43
N SER A 173 25.19 12.49 15.13
CA SER A 173 23.96 12.64 15.93
C SER A 173 22.69 12.61 15.08
N ILE A 174 22.73 13.23 13.88
CA ILE A 174 21.58 13.22 12.94
C ILE A 174 21.35 11.82 12.39
N LEU A 175 22.42 11.09 12.07
CA LEU A 175 22.35 9.71 11.59
C LEU A 175 21.76 8.78 12.66
N GLY A 176 22.26 8.85 13.90
CA GLY A 176 21.74 8.05 15.01
C GLY A 176 20.25 8.31 15.26
N LEU A 177 19.84 9.58 15.27
CA LEU A 177 18.44 9.96 15.45
C LEU A 177 17.56 9.48 14.29
N PHE A 178 18.03 9.60 13.04
CA PHE A 178 17.35 9.03 11.88
C PHE A 178 17.12 7.53 12.02
N LEU A 179 18.16 6.76 12.35
CA LEU A 179 18.07 5.30 12.50
C LEU A 179 17.07 4.91 13.59
N ILE A 180 17.13 5.56 14.75
CA ILE A 180 16.20 5.31 15.86
C ILE A 180 14.76 5.57 15.40
N MET A 181 14.47 6.74 14.84
CA MET A 181 13.10 7.11 14.47
C MET A 181 12.57 6.32 13.27
N ALA A 182 13.40 6.10 12.24
CA ALA A 182 13.02 5.37 11.04
C ALA A 182 12.70 3.90 11.35
N PHE A 183 13.55 3.22 12.11
CA PHE A 183 13.35 1.80 12.42
C PHE A 183 12.34 1.56 13.54
N ALA A 184 12.14 2.52 14.46
CA ALA A 184 10.99 2.47 15.37
C ALA A 184 9.66 2.64 14.61
N GLY A 185 9.57 3.63 13.72
CA GLY A 185 8.41 3.83 12.86
C GLY A 185 8.12 2.62 11.98
N ARG A 186 9.17 2.03 11.38
CA ARG A 186 9.07 0.79 10.59
C ARG A 186 8.51 -0.37 11.42
N PHE A 187 9.03 -0.59 12.62
CA PHE A 187 8.57 -1.66 13.51
C PHE A 187 7.07 -1.56 13.83
N LEU A 188 6.59 -0.34 14.10
CA LEU A 188 5.17 -0.07 14.41
C LEU A 188 4.27 -0.21 13.16
N LEU A 189 4.72 0.29 12.01
CA LEU A 189 3.93 0.27 10.78
C LEU A 189 3.84 -1.11 10.14
N GLU A 190 4.80 -1.99 10.41
CA GLU A 190 4.80 -3.36 9.89
C GLU A 190 3.59 -4.18 10.38
N SER A 191 3.07 -3.90 11.59
CA SER A 191 1.87 -4.58 12.10
C SER A 191 0.63 -4.35 11.21
N PHE A 192 0.59 -3.23 10.50
CA PHE A 192 -0.49 -2.88 9.58
C PHE A 192 -0.29 -3.43 8.17
N LYS A 193 0.86 -4.02 7.84
CA LYS A 193 1.16 -4.60 6.52
C LYS A 193 0.77 -6.07 6.45
N GLU A 194 0.42 -6.51 5.24
CA GLU A 194 0.26 -7.94 4.90
C GLU A 194 1.62 -8.64 4.98
N ASN A 195 1.61 -9.87 5.50
CA ASN A 195 2.81 -10.71 5.50
C ASN A 195 3.06 -11.15 4.06
N GLN A 196 4.24 -10.86 3.51
CA GLN A 196 4.53 -11.14 2.10
C GLN A 196 4.97 -12.60 1.86
N VAL A 197 5.31 -13.32 2.94
CA VAL A 197 5.86 -14.66 2.89
C VAL A 197 5.01 -15.57 3.78
N HIS A 198 4.40 -16.60 3.20
CA HIS A 198 3.53 -17.55 3.91
C HIS A 198 4.24 -18.28 5.07
N PHE A 199 5.58 -18.32 5.08
CA PHE A 199 6.39 -18.90 6.16
C PHE A 199 6.43 -18.02 7.44
N GLU A 200 5.92 -16.80 7.40
CA GLU A 200 5.88 -15.88 8.56
C GLU A 200 4.73 -16.18 9.53
N GLY A 201 3.81 -17.11 9.21
CA GLY A 201 2.68 -17.44 10.08
C GLY A 201 3.06 -17.99 11.45
N ASP A 202 4.22 -18.64 11.55
CA ASP A 202 4.71 -19.28 12.80
C ASP A 202 5.68 -18.39 13.59
N LEU A 203 6.08 -17.24 13.06
CA LEU A 203 7.01 -16.33 13.73
C LEU A 203 6.25 -15.33 14.60
N SER A 204 6.70 -15.15 15.84
CA SER A 204 6.10 -14.17 16.76
C SER A 204 6.24 -12.71 16.29
N LEU A 205 7.20 -12.44 15.39
CA LEU A 205 7.43 -11.13 14.77
C LEU A 205 7.54 -11.30 13.25
N ASN A 206 6.98 -10.35 12.51
CA ASN A 206 7.16 -10.28 11.07
C ASN A 206 8.65 -10.03 10.75
N LEU A 207 9.15 -10.55 9.62
CA LEU A 207 10.53 -10.34 9.17
C LEU A 207 10.91 -8.86 9.15
N GLY A 208 10.01 -7.97 8.73
CA GLY A 208 10.24 -6.52 8.74
C GLY A 208 10.46 -5.94 10.14
N GLN A 209 9.82 -6.51 11.16
CA GLN A 209 10.01 -6.13 12.56
C GLN A 209 11.34 -6.65 13.09
N LEU A 210 11.66 -7.92 12.82
CA LEU A 210 12.92 -8.54 13.24
C LEU A 210 14.13 -7.80 12.67
N LEU A 211 14.08 -7.46 11.38
CA LEU A 211 15.13 -6.70 10.70
C LEU A 211 15.25 -5.27 11.24
N SER A 212 14.20 -4.70 11.85
CA SER A 212 14.25 -3.33 12.38
C SER A 212 15.03 -3.21 13.69
N ILE A 213 15.03 -4.27 14.51
CA ILE A 213 15.69 -4.29 15.83
C ILE A 213 17.20 -3.99 15.76
N PRO A 214 18.02 -4.68 14.93
CA PRO A 214 19.47 -4.43 14.90
C PRO A 214 19.82 -3.02 14.45
N PHE A 215 19.09 -2.45 13.48
CA PHE A 215 19.32 -1.07 13.04
C PHE A 215 18.88 -0.03 14.08
N PHE A 216 17.82 -0.30 14.82
CA PHE A 216 17.40 0.53 15.94
C PHE A 216 18.48 0.57 17.04
N ILE A 217 19.00 -0.61 17.43
CA ILE A 217 20.10 -0.72 18.40
C ILE A 217 21.36 -0.02 17.89
N PHE A 218 21.69 -0.19 16.61
CA PHE A 218 22.83 0.51 16.00
C PHE A 218 22.63 2.03 16.01
N GLY A 219 21.42 2.52 15.76
CA GLY A 219 21.05 3.92 15.90
C GLY A 219 21.30 4.46 17.32
N ILE A 220 20.88 3.71 18.34
CA ILE A 220 21.16 4.04 19.75
C ILE A 220 22.67 4.05 20.00
N TYR A 221 23.42 3.07 19.53
CA TYR A 221 24.87 3.03 19.71
C TYR A 221 25.55 4.26 19.09
N VAL A 222 25.20 4.62 17.85
CA VAL A 222 25.74 5.80 17.16
C VAL A 222 25.35 7.09 17.89
N PHE A 223 24.11 7.18 18.37
CA PHE A 223 23.63 8.33 19.12
C PHE A 223 24.33 8.45 20.49
N SER A 224 24.47 7.34 21.22
CA SER A 224 25.01 7.29 22.59
C SER A 224 26.54 7.32 22.66
N ARG A 225 27.25 6.80 21.65
CA ARG A 225 28.72 6.99 21.53
C ARG A 225 29.10 8.47 21.51
N ASN A 226 28.17 9.30 21.03
CA ASN A 226 28.32 10.74 21.00
C ASN A 226 27.91 11.44 22.30
N LEU A 227 27.44 10.74 23.35
CA LEU A 227 26.97 11.30 24.62
C LEU A 227 27.98 11.24 25.78
N LYS A 228 29.20 10.71 25.59
CA LYS A 228 30.20 10.56 26.68
C LYS A 228 30.55 11.84 27.48
N ASN A 229 30.20 13.02 26.97
CA ASN A 229 30.10 14.26 27.74
C ASN A 229 28.70 14.88 27.55
N ASN A 230 27.76 14.51 28.44
CA ASN A 230 26.41 15.01 28.76
C ASN A 230 25.75 16.21 28.01
N SER A 231 25.84 16.28 26.67
CA SER A 231 25.03 17.22 25.90
C SER A 231 24.93 16.80 24.44
N LEU A 232 23.70 16.88 23.88
CA LEU A 232 23.42 16.87 22.43
C LEU A 232 24.28 17.90 21.68
N PHE A 233 24.76 18.90 22.41
CA PHE A 233 25.56 20.00 21.93
C PHE A 233 27.04 19.83 22.28
N LYS A 234 27.92 20.33 21.42
CA LYS A 234 29.30 20.65 21.78
C LYS A 234 29.24 21.66 22.90
N ILE A 235 29.83 21.32 24.05
CA ILE A 235 30.10 22.31 25.09
C ILE A 235 31.15 23.24 24.47
N SER A 236 30.77 24.48 24.17
CA SER A 236 31.75 25.50 23.79
C SER A 236 32.65 25.71 24.99
N LYS A 237 33.94 25.43 24.83
CA LYS A 237 34.96 25.93 25.75
C LYS A 237 35.38 27.32 25.29
#